data_AF-A0A3A1NZL3-F1
#
_entry.id   AF-A0A3A1NZL3-F1
#
_cell.length_a   1.000
_cell.length_b   1.000
_cell.length_c   1.000
_cell.angle_alpha   90.00
_cell.angle_beta   90.00
_cell.angle_gamma   90.00
#
_symmetry.space_group_name_H-M   'P 1'
#
loop_
_entity.id
_entity.type
_entity.pdbx_description
1 polymer ?
#
loop_
_entity_poly.entity_id
_entity_poly.type
_entity_poly.pdbx_seq_one_letter_code
_entity_poly.pdbx_strand_id
1 'polypeptide(L)'
;MNGPLEWIAAIGAMLAAGLIAADLGRRATGYAFILFCAVSIIWIVSGLTSGAMPIAAMNAILLLINAWGVWQYLLSRKNRKVMERLEPIEKRIEQEVEAEPER
;
A
#
# COMPACT_ATOMS: atom_id res chain seq x y z
N MET A 1 -9.95 -22.47 -8.11
CA MET A 1 -9.17 -21.58 -7.24
C MET A 1 -8.28 -22.44 -6.36
N ASN A 2 -7.06 -22.76 -6.82
CA ASN A 2 -5.91 -23.33 -6.09
C ASN A 2 -4.63 -23.32 -6.98
N GLY A 3 -4.52 -22.37 -7.92
CA GLY A 3 -3.44 -22.31 -8.89
C GLY A 3 -2.21 -21.55 -8.37
N PRO A 4 -1.02 -21.72 -8.99
CA PRO A 4 0.20 -21.01 -8.61
C PRO A 4 0.04 -19.48 -8.59
N LEU A 5 -0.77 -18.94 -9.50
CA LEU A 5 -1.09 -17.51 -9.58
C LEU A 5 -1.74 -16.96 -8.30
N GLU A 6 -2.64 -17.72 -7.69
CA GLU A 6 -3.40 -17.29 -6.52
C GLU A 6 -2.51 -17.28 -5.28
N TRP A 7 -1.61 -18.26 -5.16
CA TRP A 7 -0.59 -18.29 -4.10
C TRP A 7 0.40 -17.13 -4.22
N ILE A 8 0.87 -16.84 -5.44
CA ILE A 8 1.73 -15.67 -5.70
C ILE A 8 1.00 -14.38 -5.33
N ALA A 9 -0.28 -14.26 -5.72
CA ALA A 9 -1.09 -13.10 -5.38
C ALA A 9 -1.29 -12.96 -3.86
N ALA A 10 -1.57 -14.05 -3.15
CA ALA A 10 -1.74 -14.05 -1.70
C ALA A 10 -0.44 -13.65 -0.97
N ILE A 11 0.70 -14.22 -1.35
CA ILE A 11 2.01 -13.87 -0.77
C ILE A 11 2.34 -12.41 -1.09
N GLY A 12 2.12 -11.96 -2.32
CA GLY A 12 2.30 -10.57 -2.72
C GLY A 12 1.45 -9.61 -1.89
N ALA A 13 0.18 -9.98 -1.60
CA ALA A 13 -0.70 -9.18 -0.76
C ALA A 13 -0.18 -9.07 0.68
N MET A 14 0.29 -10.17 1.26
CA MET A 14 0.85 -10.19 2.61
C MET A 14 2.12 -9.33 2.71
N LEU A 15 3.01 -9.41 1.71
CA LEU A 15 4.21 -8.59 1.65
C LEU A 15 3.88 -7.10 1.50
N ALA A 16 2.93 -6.76 0.62
CA ALA A 16 2.48 -5.38 0.45
C ALA A 16 1.86 -4.83 1.74
N ALA A 17 1.00 -5.62 2.41
CA ALA A 17 0.41 -5.25 3.69
C ALA A 17 1.48 -5.03 4.76
N GLY A 18 2.47 -5.92 4.86
CA GLY A 18 3.60 -5.79 5.77
C GLY A 18 4.41 -4.51 5.52
N LEU A 19 4.61 -4.12 4.26
CA LEU A 19 5.35 -2.92 3.90
C LEU A 19 4.61 -1.63 4.29
N ILE A 20 3.28 -1.61 4.20
CA ILE A 20 2.46 -0.49 4.74
C ILE A 20 2.52 -0.48 6.26
N ALA A 21 2.34 -1.64 6.91
CA ALA A 21 2.29 -1.74 8.37
C ALA A 21 3.60 -1.36 9.05
N ALA A 22 4.73 -1.64 8.40
CA ALA A 22 6.04 -1.31 8.94
C ALA A 22 6.41 0.19 8.80
N ASP A 23 5.60 0.98 8.07
CA ASP A 23 5.69 2.43 7.93
C ASP A 23 7.12 3.00 7.79
N LEU A 24 7.94 2.39 6.93
CA LEU A 24 9.33 2.84 6.65
C LEU A 24 9.37 4.12 5.79
N GLY A 25 8.32 4.93 5.86
CA GLY A 25 8.17 6.20 5.17
C GLY A 25 7.54 6.10 3.79
N ARG A 26 7.26 7.28 3.24
CA ARG A 26 6.40 7.51 2.05
C ARG A 26 6.74 6.66 0.83
N ARG A 27 8.03 6.40 0.57
CA ARG A 27 8.46 5.62 -0.61
C ARG A 27 8.13 4.15 -0.45
N ALA A 28 8.31 3.57 0.74
CA ALA A 28 7.99 2.18 1.02
C ALA A 28 6.49 1.93 0.86
N THR A 29 5.65 2.80 1.43
CA THR A 29 4.18 2.76 1.25
C THR A 29 3.79 2.86 -0.22
N GLY A 30 4.46 3.72 -0.99
CA GLY A 30 4.26 3.81 -2.44
C GLY A 30 4.57 2.51 -3.19
N TYR A 31 5.67 1.84 -2.88
CA TYR A 31 6.01 0.54 -3.47
C TYR A 31 5.03 -0.57 -3.04
N ALA A 32 4.47 -0.49 -1.82
CA ALA A 32 3.43 -1.41 -1.38
C ALA A 32 2.17 -1.30 -2.27
N PHE A 33 1.75 -0.07 -2.60
CA PHE A 33 0.64 0.15 -3.52
C PHE A 33 0.92 -0.37 -4.94
N ILE A 34 2.16 -0.26 -5.44
CA ILE A 34 2.54 -0.89 -6.72
C ILE A 34 2.37 -2.41 -6.65
N LEU A 35 2.84 -3.02 -5.57
CA LEU A 35 2.72 -4.47 -5.38
C LEU A 35 1.25 -4.90 -5.28
N PHE A 36 0.42 -4.14 -4.56
CA PHE A 36 -1.02 -4.37 -4.51
C PHE A 36 -1.69 -4.23 -5.88
N CYS A 37 -1.27 -3.29 -6.74
CA CYS A 37 -1.76 -3.22 -8.12
C CYS A 37 -1.47 -4.52 -8.89
N ALA A 38 -0.25 -5.06 -8.79
CA ALA A 38 0.12 -6.31 -9.45
C ALA A 38 -0.73 -7.48 -8.94
N VAL A 39 -0.91 -7.57 -7.62
CA VAL A 39 -1.77 -8.57 -6.97
C VAL A 39 -3.23 -8.47 -7.44
N SER A 40 -3.78 -7.26 -7.50
CA SER A 40 -5.15 -7.04 -7.99
C SER A 40 -5.32 -7.48 -9.44
N ILE A 41 -4.34 -7.25 -10.32
CA ILE A 41 -4.38 -7.74 -11.71
C ILE A 41 -4.44 -9.27 -11.74
N ILE A 42 -3.61 -9.95 -10.94
CA ILE A 42 -3.63 -11.42 -10.88
C ILE A 42 -5.00 -11.93 -10.40
N TRP A 43 -5.59 -11.31 -9.38
CA TRP A 43 -6.92 -11.69 -8.89
C TRP A 43 -8.05 -11.40 -9.88
N ILE A 44 -7.94 -10.32 -10.67
CA ILE A 44 -8.88 -10.03 -11.76
C ILE A 44 -8.80 -11.15 -12.80
N VAL A 45 -7.59 -11.50 -13.26
CA VAL A 45 -7.39 -12.57 -14.25
C VAL A 45 -7.92 -13.90 -13.72
N SER A 46 -7.55 -14.29 -12.48
CA SER A 46 -8.02 -15.54 -11.89
C SER A 46 -9.54 -15.57 -11.72
N GLY A 47 -10.14 -14.45 -11.29
CA GLY A 47 -11.59 -14.32 -11.13
C GLY A 47 -12.33 -14.47 -12.45
N LEU A 48 -11.81 -13.88 -13.53
CA LEU A 48 -12.38 -14.02 -14.87
C LEU A 48 -12.24 -15.45 -15.42
N THR A 49 -11.08 -16.10 -15.26
CA THR A 49 -10.87 -17.47 -15.75
C THR A 49 -11.61 -18.53 -14.95
N SER A 50 -11.88 -18.27 -13.67
CA SER A 50 -12.56 -19.20 -12.77
C SER A 50 -14.07 -18.96 -12.68
N GLY A 51 -14.62 -18.00 -13.43
CA GLY A 51 -16.03 -17.61 -13.37
C GLY A 51 -16.44 -16.89 -12.06
N ALA A 52 -15.48 -16.49 -11.24
CA ALA A 52 -15.68 -15.78 -9.98
C ALA A 52 -15.75 -14.27 -10.21
N MET A 53 -16.83 -13.82 -10.87
CA MET A 53 -17.07 -12.41 -11.19
C MET A 53 -16.98 -11.45 -9.97
N PRO A 54 -17.48 -11.82 -8.77
CA PRO A 54 -17.35 -10.96 -7.59
C PRO A 54 -15.89 -10.66 -7.21
N ILE A 55 -14.99 -11.65 -7.32
CA ILE A 55 -13.56 -11.50 -7.00
C ILE A 55 -12.89 -10.57 -7.99
N ALA A 56 -13.21 -10.72 -9.28
CA ALA A 56 -12.69 -9.85 -10.33
C ALA A 56 -13.17 -8.41 -10.18
N ALA A 57 -14.46 -8.19 -9.94
CA ALA A 57 -15.04 -6.87 -9.76
C ALA A 57 -14.45 -6.14 -8.53
N MET A 58 -14.35 -6.84 -7.40
CA MET A 58 -13.73 -6.30 -6.18
C MET A 58 -12.28 -5.88 -6.44
N ASN A 59 -11.48 -6.73 -7.10
CA ASN A 59 -10.09 -6.43 -7.38
C ASN A 59 -9.90 -5.34 -8.44
N ALA A 60 -10.87 -5.14 -9.35
CA ALA A 60 -10.86 -4.00 -10.26
C ALA A 60 -11.00 -2.67 -9.51
N ILE A 61 -11.90 -2.61 -8.51
CA ILE A 61 -12.03 -1.42 -7.65
C ILE A 61 -10.76 -1.23 -6.82
N LEU A 62 -10.22 -2.30 -6.22
CA LEU A 62 -8.96 -2.23 -5.47
C LEU A 62 -7.80 -1.74 -6.34
N LEU A 63 -7.72 -2.16 -7.60
CA LEU A 63 -6.70 -1.69 -8.53
C LEU A 63 -6.77 -0.17 -8.72
N LEU A 64 -7.97 0.41 -8.83
CA LEU A 64 -8.14 1.87 -8.93
C LEU A 64 -7.70 2.59 -7.66
N ILE A 65 -8.08 2.07 -6.49
CA ILE A 65 -7.68 2.63 -5.19
C ILE A 65 -6.16 2.53 -5.01
N ASN A 66 -5.56 1.39 -5.34
CA ASN A 66 -4.12 1.20 -5.25
C ASN A 66 -3.37 2.12 -6.23
N ALA A 67 -3.86 2.28 -7.46
CA ALA A 67 -3.29 3.22 -8.42
C ALA A 67 -3.37 4.68 -7.92
N TRP A 68 -4.47 5.05 -7.26
CA TRP A 68 -4.58 6.34 -6.57
C TRP A 68 -3.55 6.47 -5.45
N GLY A 69 -3.35 5.42 -4.64
CA GLY A 69 -2.31 5.34 -3.61
C GLY A 69 -0.91 5.53 -4.20
N VAL A 70 -0.59 4.87 -5.31
CA VAL A 70 0.69 5.06 -6.04
C VAL A 70 0.85 6.52 -6.44
N TRP A 71 -0.17 7.13 -7.03
CA TRP A 71 -0.10 8.54 -7.42
C TRP A 71 0.11 9.47 -6.22
N GLN A 72 -0.63 9.24 -5.14
CA GLN A 72 -0.58 10.03 -3.91
C GLN A 72 0.80 9.94 -3.22
N TYR A 73 1.38 8.75 -3.14
CA TYR A 73 2.60 8.47 -2.37
C TYR A 73 3.89 8.54 -3.19
N LEU A 74 3.89 8.24 -4.48
CA LEU A 74 5.09 8.32 -5.32
C LEU A 74 5.11 9.58 -6.19
N LEU A 75 4.02 9.89 -6.89
CA LEU A 75 4.02 10.91 -7.94
C LEU A 75 3.61 12.31 -7.48
N SER A 76 2.82 12.45 -6.41
CA SER A 76 2.34 13.74 -5.93
C SER A 76 3.48 14.60 -5.37
N ARG A 77 3.90 15.60 -6.15
CA ARG A 77 4.90 16.60 -5.73
C ARG A 77 4.43 17.43 -4.54
N LYS A 78 3.12 17.66 -4.40
CA LYS A 78 2.53 18.39 -3.28
C LYS A 78 2.75 17.64 -1.97
N ASN A 79 2.37 16.36 -1.93
CA ASN A 79 2.49 15.54 -0.71
C ASN A 79 3.96 15.36 -0.31
N ARG A 80 4.85 15.23 -1.29
CA ARG A 80 6.29 15.21 -1.04
C ARG A 80 6.76 16.47 -0.29
N LYS A 81 6.39 17.66 -0.78
CA LYS A 81 6.78 18.93 -0.12
C LYS A 81 6.18 19.09 1.27
N VAL A 82 4.96 18.59 1.49
CA VAL A 82 4.31 18.62 2.81
C VAL A 82 5.07 17.72 3.79
N MET A 83 5.38 16.48 3.39
CA MET A 83 6.15 15.54 4.23
C MET A 83 7.54 16.08 4.57
N GLU A 84 8.28 16.63 3.58
CA GLU A 84 9.60 17.26 3.80
C GLU A 84 9.54 18.41 4.84
N ARG A 85 8.39 19.07 4.99
CA ARG A 85 8.17 20.14 5.98
C ARG A 85 7.72 19.59 7.34
N LEU A 86 7.03 18.45 7.35
CA LEU A 86 6.52 17.82 8.58
C LEU A 86 7.60 17.02 9.30
N GLU A 87 8.50 16.33 8.59
CA GLU A 87 9.59 15.55 9.17
C GLU A 87 10.35 16.27 10.32
N PRO A 88 10.80 17.54 10.19
CA PRO A 88 11.48 18.23 11.29
C PRO A 88 10.56 18.62 12.45
N ILE A 89 9.25 18.78 12.20
CA ILE A 89 8.24 19.09 13.23
C ILE A 89 7.90 17.81 13.99
N GLU A 90 7.67 16.71 13.28
CA GLU A 90 7.40 15.39 13.82
C GLU A 90 8.53 14.92 14.72
N LYS A 91 9.79 14.99 14.27
CA LYS A 91 10.94 14.65 15.11
C LYS A 91 11.05 15.50 16.37
N ARG A 92 10.66 16.78 16.31
CA ARG A 92 10.62 17.62 17.52
C ARG A 92 9.53 17.15 18.47
N ILE A 93 8.33 16.84 17.97
CA ILE A 93 7.22 16.33 18.78
C ILE A 93 7.56 14.97 19.38
N GLU A 94 8.13 14.05 18.61
CA GLU A 94 8.59 12.75 19.12
C GLU A 94 9.60 12.93 20.26
N GLN A 95 10.59 13.82 20.08
CA GLN A 95 11.56 14.15 21.13
C GLN A 95 10.91 14.77 22.37
N GLU A 96 9.90 15.63 22.19
CA GLU A 96 9.15 16.21 23.29
C GLU A 96 8.35 15.15 24.05
N VAL A 97 7.68 14.24 23.35
CA VAL A 97 6.91 13.12 23.95
C VAL A 97 7.82 12.13 24.66
N GLU A 98 8.96 11.75 24.06
CA GLU A 98 9.94 10.86 24.68
C GLU A 98 10.61 11.49 25.91
N ALA A 99 10.79 12.81 25.91
CA ALA A 99 11.36 13.55 27.02
C ALA A 99 10.34 13.86 28.13
N GLU A 100 9.04 13.70 27.87
CA GLU A 100 8.00 13.88 28.87
C GLU A 100 7.95 12.63 29.75
N PRO A 101 8.35 12.71 31.03
CA PRO A 101 8.32 11.54 31.90
C PRO A 101 6.87 11.10 32.05
N GLU A 102 6.59 9.83 31.73
CA GLU A 102 5.27 9.21 31.90
C GLU A 102 4.75 9.55 33.31
N ARG A 103 3.75 10.43 33.38
CA ARG A 103 3.09 10.85 34.62
C ARG A 103 1.97 9.89 34.97
#